data_AF-A0A4S8PKD3-F1
#
_entry.id   AF-A0A4S8PKD3-F1
#
_cell.length_a   1.000
_cell.length_b   1.000
_cell.length_c   1.000
_cell.angle_alpha   90.00
_cell.angle_beta   90.00
_cell.angle_gamma   90.00
#
_symmetry.space_group_name_H-M   'P 1'
#
loop_
_entity.id
_entity.type
_entity.pdbx_description
1 polymer ?
#
loop_
_entity_poly.entity_id
_entity_poly.type
_entity_poly.pdbx_seq_one_letter_code
_entity_poly.pdbx_strand_id
1 'polypeptide(L)'
;LLYEHRERLQRRGVLIIGPGKQFLRYISEVLPGLAETDVLLRTPAQLFPGVLADRPETEAVAAVKGRAVMAGVIASAVADRQVVPRDPAPVDYEGHELWLRPEKITAARDAARETGLPHNEARETFHKRVIADLATQYADIIGEDPLGEENLLGLEDRAKLAVEIATDPVIRGQIEALWPELTAQELLEELFASPERLASAAAVLRKGERALLARAPGGWSEADVALLDEAAEHLGETESRPGTGGPTAEQIAYAQDVLTIAAGSASFDFEDEESEILQATDVIDEFWLGERQVDEVFVSVAERAAVDRRWIFGHVIVDEAQELSPMEWRALLRRCVTRSFTVAGDLAQAAGPAAQVGEAPASWSAVFGDVDLAWRAERLTVSYRTPAEIMEVAVRVLDAIGVESERPRSVRASGHRPWLEIAAEDFDARVEALMAEEARLVEGGSVAVVTTAERAAGLAGIEGASVLTVKQAKGLEFDSVIVADPDAIAASGLRNLYVALTRATKRLGVVAPDKPVFPGAEIL
;
A
#
# COMPACT_ATOMS: atom_id res chain seq x y z
N LEU A 1 1.86 10.78 -24.36
CA LEU A 1 2.40 9.64 -23.60
C LEU A 1 1.91 8.30 -24.12
N LEU A 2 0.64 7.93 -23.91
CA LEU A 2 0.13 6.59 -24.29
C LEU A 2 0.09 6.35 -25.81
N TYR A 3 -0.17 7.39 -26.60
CA TYR A 3 -0.06 7.33 -28.05
C TYR A 3 1.39 7.36 -28.57
N GLU A 4 2.23 8.22 -27.99
CA GLU A 4 3.60 8.48 -28.47
C GLU A 4 4.60 7.38 -28.05
N HIS A 5 4.39 6.74 -26.90
CA HIS A 5 5.26 5.69 -26.36
C HIS A 5 4.55 4.34 -26.27
N ARG A 6 3.59 4.10 -27.18
CA ARG A 6 2.69 2.95 -27.18
C ARG A 6 3.43 1.61 -27.08
N GLU A 7 4.44 1.36 -27.92
CA GLU A 7 5.19 0.09 -27.93
C GLU A 7 5.86 -0.25 -26.59
N ARG A 8 6.34 0.77 -25.86
CA ARG A 8 6.98 0.60 -24.55
C ARG A 8 5.95 0.32 -23.46
N LEU A 9 4.82 1.00 -23.52
CA LEU A 9 3.76 0.93 -22.50
C LEU A 9 2.91 -0.33 -22.66
N GLN A 10 2.68 -0.81 -23.88
CA GLN A 10 1.95 -2.05 -24.13
C GLN A 10 2.63 -3.28 -23.52
N ARG A 11 3.96 -3.32 -23.46
CA ARG A 11 4.68 -4.47 -22.88
C ARG A 11 4.76 -4.48 -21.36
N ARG A 12 4.67 -3.29 -20.74
CA ARG A 12 4.90 -3.11 -19.29
C ARG A 12 3.65 -2.67 -18.53
N GLY A 13 2.59 -2.29 -19.24
CA GLY A 13 1.37 -1.77 -18.67
C GLY A 13 1.51 -0.40 -17.99
N VAL A 14 0.37 0.11 -17.55
CA VAL A 14 0.20 1.35 -16.79
C VAL A 14 -0.45 1.02 -15.45
N LEU A 15 0.13 1.48 -14.35
CA LEU A 15 -0.48 1.38 -13.03
C LEU A 15 -1.22 2.68 -12.70
N ILE A 16 -2.48 2.59 -12.29
CA ILE A 16 -3.28 3.72 -11.81
C ILE A 16 -3.59 3.50 -10.33
N ILE A 17 -3.14 4.44 -9.49
CA ILE A 17 -3.39 4.46 -8.05
C ILE A 17 -4.45 5.50 -7.74
N GLY A 18 -5.49 5.06 -7.03
CA GLY A 18 -6.58 5.93 -6.56
C GLY A 18 -6.84 5.77 -5.07
N PRO A 19 -7.54 6.75 -4.45
CA PRO A 19 -7.76 6.82 -3.00
C PRO A 19 -8.73 5.76 -2.46
N GLY A 20 -9.51 5.09 -3.33
CA GLY A 20 -10.50 4.12 -2.88
C GLY A 20 -11.20 3.37 -4.01
N LYS A 21 -11.88 2.28 -3.65
CA LYS A 21 -12.53 1.38 -4.61
C LYS A 21 -13.64 2.06 -5.42
N GLN A 22 -14.39 2.98 -4.82
CA GLN A 22 -15.47 3.72 -5.50
C GLN A 22 -14.90 4.65 -6.59
N PHE A 23 -13.81 5.35 -6.28
CA PHE A 23 -13.09 6.15 -7.26
C PHE A 23 -12.56 5.30 -8.42
N LEU A 24 -11.93 4.16 -8.13
CA LEU A 24 -11.41 3.28 -9.17
C LEU A 24 -12.52 2.74 -10.09
N ARG A 25 -13.72 2.44 -9.55
CA ARG A 25 -14.88 2.05 -10.34
C ARG A 25 -15.35 3.17 -11.27
N TYR A 26 -15.42 4.40 -10.76
CA TYR A 26 -15.74 5.56 -11.57
C TYR A 26 -14.71 5.76 -12.70
N ILE A 27 -13.42 5.65 -12.39
CA ILE A 27 -12.36 5.80 -13.40
C ILE A 27 -12.41 4.69 -14.46
N SER A 28 -12.73 3.44 -14.10
CA SER A 28 -12.90 2.38 -15.10
C SER A 28 -14.04 2.64 -16.09
N GLU A 29 -15.12 3.31 -15.66
CA GLU A 29 -16.26 3.65 -16.53
C GLU A 29 -15.91 4.79 -17.52
N VAL A 30 -14.95 5.64 -17.18
CA VAL A 30 -14.56 6.84 -17.96
C VAL A 30 -13.31 6.62 -18.82
N LEU A 31 -12.64 5.47 -18.67
CA LEU A 31 -11.44 5.11 -19.43
C LEU A 31 -11.63 4.42 -20.82
N PRO A 32 -12.83 4.28 -21.45
CA PRO A 32 -12.90 3.63 -22.76
C PRO A 32 -12.20 4.51 -23.81
N GLY A 33 -11.01 4.08 -24.23
CA GLY A 33 -10.14 4.82 -25.17
C GLY A 33 -8.64 4.54 -25.03
N LEU A 34 -8.20 3.98 -23.91
CA LEU A 34 -6.79 3.60 -23.67
C LEU A 34 -6.61 2.09 -23.74
N ALA A 35 -6.68 1.51 -24.96
CA ALA A 35 -6.32 0.12 -25.31
C ALA A 35 -6.39 -0.86 -24.12
N GLU A 36 -7.57 -1.43 -23.91
CA GLU A 36 -8.16 -1.88 -22.63
C GLU A 36 -7.48 -3.03 -21.87
N THR A 37 -6.35 -3.59 -22.34
CA THR A 37 -5.72 -4.76 -21.69
C THR A 37 -4.47 -4.47 -20.87
N ASP A 38 -3.97 -3.23 -20.89
CA ASP A 38 -2.64 -2.90 -20.35
C ASP A 38 -2.67 -1.98 -19.11
N VAL A 39 -3.86 -1.71 -18.55
CA VAL A 39 -4.03 -0.82 -17.38
C VAL A 39 -4.40 -1.62 -16.14
N LEU A 40 -3.66 -1.41 -15.05
CA LEU A 40 -3.94 -1.99 -13.74
C LEU A 40 -4.40 -0.90 -12.76
N LEU A 41 -5.62 -1.04 -12.24
CA LEU A 41 -6.21 -0.15 -11.23
C LEU A 41 -6.00 -0.74 -9.82
N ARG A 42 -5.41 0.04 -8.92
CA ARG A 42 -5.11 -0.38 -7.53
C ARG A 42 -5.31 0.75 -6.53
N THR A 43 -5.66 0.37 -5.32
CA THR A 43 -5.50 1.24 -4.13
C THR A 43 -4.15 0.95 -3.46
N PRO A 44 -3.62 1.84 -2.61
CA PRO A 44 -2.40 1.58 -1.86
C PRO A 44 -2.46 0.28 -1.04
N ALA A 45 -3.62 -0.01 -0.45
CA ALA A 45 -3.93 -1.25 0.25
C ALA A 45 -3.75 -2.55 -0.57
N GLN A 46 -3.61 -2.46 -1.89
CA GLN A 46 -3.55 -3.61 -2.82
C GLN A 46 -2.22 -3.72 -3.55
N LEU A 47 -1.22 -2.93 -3.15
CA LEU A 47 0.10 -2.94 -3.78
C LEU A 47 0.89 -4.23 -3.51
N PHE A 48 0.58 -4.93 -2.43
CA PHE A 48 1.21 -6.20 -2.08
C PHE A 48 0.29 -7.38 -2.47
N PRO A 49 0.66 -8.20 -3.47
CA PRO A 49 -0.15 -9.33 -3.91
C PRO A 49 -0.40 -10.34 -2.79
N GLY A 50 -1.60 -10.93 -2.76
CA GLY A 50 -1.96 -11.99 -1.79
C GLY A 50 -2.28 -11.50 -0.37
N VAL A 51 -2.28 -10.19 -0.10
CA VAL A 51 -2.62 -9.63 1.20
C VAL A 51 -3.98 -8.91 1.14
N LEU A 52 -4.86 -9.27 2.08
CA LEU A 52 -6.09 -8.53 2.35
C LEU A 52 -5.83 -7.56 3.51
N ALA A 53 -5.87 -6.27 3.19
CA ALA A 53 -5.59 -5.18 4.14
C ALA A 53 -6.89 -4.53 4.64
N ASP A 54 -7.70 -5.30 5.37
CA ASP A 54 -9.03 -4.91 5.87
C ASP A 54 -9.05 -4.56 7.36
N ARG A 55 -7.93 -4.78 8.07
CA ARG A 55 -7.85 -4.51 9.51
C ARG A 55 -7.99 -3.01 9.75
N PRO A 56 -8.95 -2.58 10.58
CA PRO A 56 -9.07 -1.17 10.95
C PRO A 56 -7.85 -0.74 11.76
N GLU A 57 -7.35 0.45 11.46
CA GLU A 57 -6.21 1.04 12.13
C GLU A 57 -6.50 2.51 12.46
N THR A 58 -6.03 2.95 13.63
CA THR A 58 -6.14 4.35 14.02
C THR A 58 -5.18 5.20 13.19
N GLU A 59 -5.61 6.41 12.83
CA GLU A 59 -4.81 7.35 12.02
C GLU A 59 -3.43 7.64 12.64
N ALA A 60 -3.31 7.63 13.98
CA ALA A 60 -2.02 7.82 14.64
C ALA A 60 -1.01 6.69 14.40
N VAL A 61 -1.48 5.44 14.32
CA VAL A 61 -0.61 4.29 14.03
C VAL A 61 -0.23 4.29 12.56
N ALA A 62 -1.21 4.52 11.67
CA ALA A 62 -0.98 4.60 10.23
C ALA A 62 -0.01 5.75 9.87
N ALA A 63 -0.12 6.91 10.55
CA ALA A 63 0.82 8.02 10.39
C ALA A 63 2.26 7.62 10.75
N VAL A 64 2.47 6.92 11.87
CA VAL A 64 3.81 6.45 12.26
C VAL A 64 4.37 5.46 11.24
N LYS A 65 3.56 4.48 10.81
CA LYS A 65 3.95 3.48 9.79
C LYS A 65 4.29 4.10 8.44
N GLY A 66 3.59 5.17 8.06
CA GLY A 66 3.80 5.86 6.79
C GLY A 66 5.10 6.66 6.68
N ARG A 67 5.77 6.98 7.80
CA ARG A 67 6.98 7.81 7.80
C ARG A 67 8.17 7.10 7.15
N ALA A 68 9.00 7.86 6.45
CA ALA A 68 10.20 7.36 5.77
C ALA A 68 11.21 6.66 6.71
N VAL A 69 11.24 7.04 7.99
CA VAL A 69 12.09 6.39 9.02
C VAL A 69 11.80 4.90 9.18
N MET A 70 10.60 4.44 8.82
CA MET A 70 10.23 3.03 8.91
C MET A 70 11.06 2.16 7.98
N ALA A 71 11.56 2.68 6.85
CA ALA A 71 12.49 1.92 6.00
C ALA A 71 13.74 1.47 6.78
N GLY A 72 14.32 2.36 7.60
CA GLY A 72 15.44 2.03 8.48
C GLY A 72 15.06 1.07 9.61
N VAL A 73 13.83 1.18 10.13
CA VAL A 73 13.31 0.25 11.15
C VAL A 73 13.16 -1.16 10.58
N ILE A 74 12.62 -1.31 9.38
CA ILE A 74 12.48 -2.62 8.72
C ILE A 74 13.85 -3.22 8.41
N ALA A 75 14.79 -2.44 7.87
CA ALA A 75 16.16 -2.90 7.65
C ALA A 75 16.83 -3.38 8.95
N SER A 76 16.61 -2.65 10.06
CA SER A 76 17.13 -3.02 11.38
C SER A 76 16.44 -4.29 11.92
N ALA A 77 15.13 -4.43 11.71
CA ALA A 77 14.37 -5.62 12.10
C ALA A 77 14.86 -6.88 11.37
N VAL A 78 15.24 -6.77 10.09
CA VAL A 78 15.88 -7.87 9.34
C VAL A 78 17.28 -8.15 9.87
N ALA A 79 18.05 -7.12 10.19
CA ALA A 79 19.40 -7.28 10.75
C ALA A 79 19.39 -7.97 12.13
N ASP A 80 18.36 -7.74 12.95
CA ASP A 80 18.15 -8.38 14.26
C ASP A 80 17.89 -9.90 14.14
N ARG A 81 17.52 -10.40 12.96
CA ARG A 81 17.34 -11.84 12.68
C ARG A 81 18.65 -12.58 12.41
N GLN A 82 19.75 -11.85 12.24
CA GLN A 82 21.06 -12.41 11.93
C GLN A 82 21.84 -12.57 13.23
N VAL A 83 21.46 -13.57 14.01
CA VAL A 83 21.88 -13.76 15.40
C VAL A 83 23.30 -14.34 15.44
N VAL A 84 24.12 -13.80 16.35
CA VAL A 84 25.44 -14.34 16.68
C VAL A 84 25.40 -14.81 18.14
N PRO A 85 25.75 -16.08 18.44
CA PRO A 85 25.86 -16.56 19.82
C PRO A 85 26.86 -15.73 20.62
N ARG A 86 26.55 -15.47 21.90
CA ARG A 86 27.50 -14.80 22.80
C ARG A 86 28.64 -15.72 23.24
N ASP A 87 28.31 -16.98 23.47
CA ASP A 87 29.22 -18.03 23.92
C ASP A 87 29.30 -19.14 22.86
N PRO A 88 30.42 -19.88 22.76
CA PRO A 88 30.53 -21.03 21.88
C PRO A 88 29.43 -22.07 22.16
N ALA A 89 28.68 -22.44 21.13
CA ALA A 89 27.59 -23.42 21.25
C ALA A 89 28.08 -24.79 20.73
N PRO A 90 27.99 -25.86 21.53
CA PRO A 90 28.32 -27.20 21.08
C PRO A 90 27.22 -27.75 20.17
N VAL A 91 27.63 -28.52 19.16
CA VAL A 91 26.75 -29.23 18.23
C VAL A 91 27.27 -30.65 18.09
N ASP A 92 26.42 -31.63 18.41
CA ASP A 92 26.74 -33.04 18.25
C ASP A 92 26.57 -33.44 16.78
N TYR A 93 27.59 -34.09 16.22
CA TYR A 93 27.55 -34.70 14.89
C TYR A 93 28.25 -36.06 14.94
N GLU A 94 27.49 -37.13 14.68
CA GLU A 94 27.98 -38.52 14.73
C GLU A 94 28.71 -38.90 16.04
N GLY A 95 28.32 -38.30 17.17
CA GLY A 95 28.95 -38.54 18.48
C GLY A 95 30.24 -37.74 18.72
N HIS A 96 30.56 -36.78 17.85
CA HIS A 96 31.64 -35.82 18.02
C HIS A 96 31.08 -34.42 18.34
N GLU A 97 31.65 -33.75 19.35
CA GLU A 97 31.29 -32.37 19.71
C GLU A 97 32.00 -31.36 18.81
N LEU A 98 31.25 -30.77 17.88
CA LEU A 98 31.67 -29.61 17.08
C LEU A 98 31.25 -28.31 17.76
N TRP A 99 31.90 -27.19 17.41
CA TRP A 99 31.65 -25.91 18.09
C TRP A 99 31.29 -24.81 17.10
N LEU A 100 30.12 -24.18 17.29
CA LEU A 100 29.75 -22.93 16.65
C LEU A 100 30.42 -21.77 17.39
N ARG A 101 31.59 -21.34 16.90
CA ARG A 101 32.40 -20.30 17.53
C ARG A 101 31.91 -18.89 17.15
N PRO A 102 31.71 -17.96 18.10
CA PRO A 102 31.20 -16.62 17.81
C PRO A 102 32.02 -15.85 16.76
N GLU A 103 33.34 -16.02 16.73
CA GLU A 103 34.22 -15.35 15.77
C GLU A 103 33.97 -15.83 14.34
N LYS A 104 33.72 -17.14 14.17
CA LYS A 104 33.45 -17.76 12.87
C LYS A 104 32.05 -17.43 12.38
N ILE A 105 31.05 -17.44 13.26
CA ILE A 105 29.69 -17.01 12.93
C ILE A 105 29.65 -15.52 12.55
N THR A 106 30.40 -14.67 13.26
CA THR A 106 30.54 -13.25 12.92
C THR A 106 31.15 -13.09 11.52
N ALA A 107 32.26 -13.78 11.23
CA ALA A 107 32.89 -13.74 9.91
C ALA A 107 31.99 -14.30 8.79
N ALA A 108 31.15 -15.30 9.08
CA ALA A 108 30.17 -15.83 8.13
C ALA A 108 29.05 -14.82 7.87
N ARG A 109 28.53 -14.17 8.92
CA ARG A 109 27.49 -13.14 8.82
C ARG A 109 27.99 -11.92 8.05
N ASP A 110 29.16 -11.42 8.39
CA ASP A 110 29.72 -10.22 7.77
C ASP A 110 29.98 -10.46 6.28
N ALA A 111 30.47 -11.64 5.92
CA ALA A 111 30.62 -11.99 4.52
C ALA A 111 29.30 -12.20 3.77
N ALA A 112 28.27 -12.74 4.43
CA ALA A 112 26.93 -12.80 3.84
C ALA A 112 26.41 -11.37 3.56
N ARG A 113 26.62 -10.42 4.48
CA ARG A 113 26.28 -9.00 4.29
C ARG A 113 27.08 -8.34 3.17
N GLU A 114 28.36 -8.68 3.02
CA GLU A 114 29.24 -8.15 1.97
C GLU A 114 28.80 -8.56 0.55
N THR A 115 28.00 -9.62 0.40
CA THR A 115 27.44 -10.00 -0.91
C THR A 115 26.48 -8.96 -1.48
N GLY A 116 25.87 -8.13 -0.62
CA GLY A 116 24.82 -7.19 -1.01
C GLY A 116 23.51 -7.85 -1.44
N LEU A 117 23.38 -9.17 -1.29
CA LEU A 117 22.15 -9.91 -1.58
C LEU A 117 21.10 -9.71 -0.48
N PRO A 118 19.80 -9.91 -0.78
CA PRO A 118 18.75 -9.96 0.22
C PRO A 118 18.97 -11.06 1.27
N HIS A 119 18.34 -10.94 2.44
CA HIS A 119 18.57 -11.82 3.60
C HIS A 119 18.45 -13.32 3.31
N ASN A 120 17.39 -13.74 2.59
CA ASN A 120 17.13 -15.14 2.28
C ASN A 120 18.13 -15.68 1.24
N GLU A 121 18.54 -14.86 0.27
CA GLU A 121 19.56 -15.23 -0.72
C GLU A 121 20.97 -15.27 -0.09
N ALA A 122 21.28 -14.32 0.79
CA ALA A 122 22.54 -14.26 1.52
C ALA A 122 22.73 -15.44 2.49
N ARG A 123 21.63 -16.10 2.88
CA ARG A 123 21.63 -17.32 3.71
C ARG A 123 22.48 -18.43 3.10
N GLU A 124 22.48 -18.59 1.78
CA GLU A 124 23.30 -19.62 1.10
C GLU A 124 24.80 -19.42 1.39
N THR A 125 25.25 -18.16 1.36
CA THR A 125 26.65 -17.80 1.66
C THR A 125 26.98 -18.04 3.13
N PHE A 126 26.06 -17.69 4.04
CA PHE A 126 26.22 -17.95 5.47
C PHE A 126 26.32 -19.46 5.74
N HIS A 127 25.36 -20.24 5.22
CA HIS A 127 25.28 -21.69 5.38
C HIS A 127 26.56 -22.38 4.89
N LYS A 128 27.03 -22.04 3.68
CA LYS A 128 28.30 -22.57 3.13
C LYS A 128 29.50 -22.32 4.02
N ARG A 129 29.61 -21.12 4.61
CA ARG A 129 30.74 -20.75 5.48
C ARG A 129 30.71 -21.47 6.83
N VAL A 130 29.52 -21.60 7.44
CA VAL A 130 29.37 -22.33 8.70
C VAL A 130 29.67 -23.81 8.51
N ILE A 131 29.10 -24.43 7.46
CA ILE A 131 29.36 -25.84 7.14
C ILE A 131 30.83 -26.09 6.82
N ALA A 132 31.49 -25.21 6.07
CA ALA A 132 32.92 -25.36 5.77
C ALA A 132 33.79 -25.33 7.04
N ASP A 133 33.43 -24.50 8.03
CA ASP A 133 34.13 -24.48 9.32
C ASP A 133 33.89 -25.76 10.13
N LEU A 134 32.63 -26.23 10.20
CA LEU A 134 32.29 -27.49 10.86
C LEU A 134 32.95 -28.71 10.19
N ALA A 135 32.98 -28.75 8.86
CA ALA A 135 33.66 -29.80 8.11
C ALA A 135 35.17 -29.79 8.34
N THR A 136 35.77 -28.61 8.50
CA THR A 136 37.18 -28.49 8.87
C THR A 136 37.42 -29.02 10.29
N GLN A 137 36.58 -28.64 11.26
CA GLN A 137 36.67 -29.15 12.63
C GLN A 137 36.52 -30.68 12.66
N TYR A 138 35.56 -31.24 11.92
CA TYR A 138 35.35 -32.68 11.86
C TYR A 138 36.53 -33.39 11.20
N ALA A 139 37.04 -32.88 10.07
CA ALA A 139 38.21 -33.43 9.39
C ALA A 139 39.48 -33.39 10.26
N ASP A 140 39.63 -32.38 11.12
CA ASP A 140 40.75 -32.30 12.07
C ASP A 140 40.61 -33.33 13.20
N ILE A 141 39.38 -33.72 13.58
CA ILE A 141 39.12 -34.77 14.59
C ILE A 141 39.36 -36.17 14.02
N ILE A 142 38.83 -36.47 12.84
CA ILE A 142 38.89 -37.83 12.26
C ILE A 142 40.17 -38.09 11.45
N GLY A 143 40.83 -37.03 10.98
CA GLY A 143 42.04 -37.09 10.15
C GLY A 143 43.35 -36.96 10.94
N GLU A 144 43.28 -36.92 12.28
CA GLU A 144 44.45 -36.90 13.16
C GLU A 144 45.19 -38.24 13.06
N ASP A 145 46.39 -38.23 12.48
CA ASP A 145 47.24 -39.42 12.37
C ASP A 145 47.81 -39.79 13.76
N PRO A 146 47.60 -41.03 14.26
CA PRO A 146 48.19 -41.52 15.50
C PRO A 146 49.72 -41.43 15.57
N LEU A 147 50.41 -41.27 14.43
CA LEU A 147 51.86 -41.16 14.32
C LEU A 147 52.38 -39.72 14.17
N GLY A 148 51.50 -38.71 14.10
CA GLY A 148 51.86 -37.29 14.12
C GLY A 148 52.33 -36.69 12.79
N GLU A 149 52.08 -37.36 11.67
CA GLU A 149 52.25 -36.76 10.34
C GLU A 149 51.00 -35.94 9.92
N GLU A 150 51.13 -35.13 8.87
CA GLU A 150 50.09 -34.19 8.40
C GLU A 150 48.70 -34.85 8.24
N ASN A 151 47.62 -34.09 8.47
CA ASN A 151 46.22 -34.56 8.40
C ASN A 151 45.96 -35.30 7.06
N LEU A 152 45.49 -36.55 7.16
CA LEU A 152 45.31 -37.46 6.02
C LEU A 152 44.17 -37.04 5.07
N LEU A 153 43.33 -36.07 5.47
CA LEU A 153 42.20 -35.59 4.68
C LEU A 153 42.54 -34.32 3.90
N GLY A 154 42.48 -34.44 2.57
CA GLY A 154 42.73 -33.34 1.64
C GLY A 154 41.53 -32.41 1.45
N LEU A 155 41.68 -31.42 0.56
CA LEU A 155 40.60 -30.46 0.22
C LEU A 155 39.36 -31.14 -0.37
N GLU A 156 39.53 -32.21 -1.16
CA GLU A 156 38.41 -32.95 -1.77
C GLU A 156 37.60 -33.73 -0.72
N ASP A 157 38.25 -34.28 0.31
CA ASP A 157 37.56 -35.03 1.36
C ASP A 157 36.79 -34.09 2.29
N ARG A 158 37.36 -32.92 2.60
CA ARG A 158 36.66 -31.85 3.33
C ARG A 158 35.39 -31.38 2.59
N ALA A 159 35.43 -31.31 1.27
CA ALA A 159 34.26 -30.95 0.47
C ALA A 159 33.15 -32.02 0.53
N LYS A 160 33.51 -33.31 0.58
CA LYS A 160 32.53 -34.40 0.76
C LYS A 160 31.90 -34.36 2.15
N LEU A 161 32.72 -34.20 3.19
CA LEU A 161 32.24 -34.05 4.57
C LEU A 161 31.30 -32.86 4.71
N ALA A 162 31.60 -31.74 4.05
CA ALA A 162 30.72 -30.57 4.03
C ALA A 162 29.33 -30.90 3.46
N VAL A 163 29.23 -31.71 2.40
CA VAL A 163 27.94 -32.13 1.83
C VAL A 163 27.16 -33.02 2.80
N GLU A 164 27.83 -33.94 3.48
CA GLU A 164 27.22 -34.83 4.48
C GLU A 164 26.70 -34.03 5.69
N ILE A 165 27.55 -33.18 6.27
CA ILE A 165 27.22 -32.27 7.39
C ILE A 165 26.06 -31.35 7.01
N ALA A 166 26.01 -30.86 5.77
CA ALA A 166 24.91 -30.01 5.29
C ALA A 166 23.56 -30.71 5.24
N THR A 167 23.52 -32.05 5.30
CA THR A 167 22.26 -32.83 5.33
C THR A 167 21.76 -33.14 6.73
N ASP A 168 22.58 -32.92 7.74
CA ASP A 168 22.23 -33.24 9.12
C ASP A 168 21.12 -32.31 9.67
N PRO A 169 20.04 -32.88 10.25
CA PRO A 169 18.92 -32.09 10.75
C PRO A 169 19.26 -31.26 12.00
N VAL A 170 20.20 -31.69 12.84
CA VAL A 170 20.62 -30.95 14.05
C VAL A 170 21.37 -29.68 13.62
N ILE A 171 22.32 -29.83 12.71
CA ILE A 171 23.11 -28.70 12.18
C ILE A 171 22.22 -27.72 11.42
N ARG A 172 21.31 -28.22 10.55
CA ARG A 172 20.33 -27.38 9.87
C ARG A 172 19.45 -26.61 10.86
N GLY A 173 18.96 -27.25 11.91
CA GLY A 173 18.15 -26.59 12.93
C GLY A 173 18.91 -25.48 13.68
N GLN A 174 20.20 -25.70 13.96
CA GLN A 174 21.05 -24.67 14.57
C GLN A 174 21.31 -23.50 13.61
N ILE A 175 21.58 -23.77 12.34
CA ILE A 175 21.80 -22.71 11.35
C ILE A 175 20.51 -21.91 11.11
N GLU A 176 19.35 -22.59 11.07
CA GLU A 176 18.04 -21.95 10.97
C GLU A 176 17.75 -21.04 12.17
N ALA A 177 18.18 -21.41 13.37
CA ALA A 177 18.04 -20.56 14.56
C ALA A 177 18.93 -19.30 14.51
N LEU A 178 20.07 -19.36 13.81
CA LEU A 178 21.00 -18.22 13.65
C LEU A 178 20.64 -17.31 12.48
N TRP A 179 20.11 -17.89 11.40
CA TRP A 179 19.73 -17.20 10.17
C TRP A 179 18.45 -17.83 9.61
N PRO A 180 17.27 -17.46 10.16
CA PRO A 180 16.00 -18.03 9.75
C PRO A 180 15.61 -17.58 8.35
N GLU A 181 14.98 -18.45 7.59
CA GLU A 181 14.27 -18.06 6.37
C GLU A 181 12.94 -17.40 6.77
N LEU A 182 12.69 -16.18 6.29
CA LEU A 182 11.54 -15.40 6.71
C LEU A 182 10.80 -14.80 5.53
N THR A 183 9.47 -14.79 5.64
CA THR A 183 8.60 -13.98 4.80
C THR A 183 8.39 -12.58 5.39
N ALA A 184 7.95 -11.63 4.55
CA ALA A 184 7.64 -10.27 5.00
C ALA A 184 6.52 -10.25 6.06
N GLN A 185 5.54 -11.14 5.91
CA GLN A 185 4.43 -11.33 6.83
C GLN A 185 4.93 -11.78 8.20
N GLU A 186 5.73 -12.86 8.26
CA GLU A 186 6.28 -13.38 9.51
C GLU A 186 7.15 -12.34 10.21
N LEU A 187 8.01 -11.63 9.46
CA LEU A 187 8.86 -10.58 10.02
C LEU A 187 8.02 -9.50 10.73
N LEU A 188 6.98 -8.98 10.05
CA LEU A 188 6.16 -7.90 10.62
C LEU A 188 5.24 -8.37 11.74
N GLU A 189 4.64 -9.56 11.62
CA GLU A 189 3.81 -10.13 12.70
C GLU A 189 4.62 -10.29 13.98
N GLU A 190 5.82 -10.87 13.87
CA GLU A 190 6.71 -11.07 15.00
C GLU A 190 7.34 -9.79 15.54
N LEU A 191 7.59 -8.80 14.67
CA LEU A 191 8.08 -7.48 15.06
C LEU A 191 7.02 -6.78 15.89
N PHE A 192 5.79 -6.67 15.39
CA PHE A 192 4.71 -5.97 16.09
C PHE A 192 4.21 -6.72 17.32
N ALA A 193 4.34 -8.06 17.36
CA ALA A 193 3.98 -8.85 18.54
C ALA A 193 4.97 -8.72 19.71
N SER A 194 6.23 -8.33 19.46
CA SER A 194 7.28 -8.28 20.48
C SER A 194 7.74 -6.86 20.79
N PRO A 195 7.42 -6.32 21.98
CA PRO A 195 7.92 -5.02 22.42
C PRO A 195 9.45 -4.95 22.49
N GLU A 196 10.12 -6.07 22.75
CA GLU A 196 11.59 -6.14 22.80
C GLU A 196 12.20 -5.98 21.41
N ARG A 197 11.62 -6.64 20.39
CA ARG A 197 12.05 -6.48 19.00
C ARG A 197 11.80 -5.07 18.48
N LEU A 198 10.65 -4.49 18.80
CA LEU A 198 10.39 -3.07 18.52
C LEU A 198 11.37 -2.14 19.24
N ALA A 199 11.78 -2.48 20.46
CA ALA A 199 12.73 -1.65 21.20
C ALA A 199 14.12 -1.63 20.53
N SER A 200 14.54 -2.76 19.96
CA SER A 200 15.80 -2.90 19.21
C SER A 200 15.72 -2.25 17.83
N ALA A 201 14.80 -2.72 16.98
CA ALA A 201 14.71 -2.30 15.58
C ALA A 201 14.22 -0.85 15.40
N ALA A 202 13.33 -0.37 16.28
CA ALA A 202 12.73 0.96 16.20
C ALA A 202 13.32 1.95 17.21
N ALA A 203 14.62 1.84 17.53
CA ALA A 203 15.31 2.72 18.48
C ALA A 203 15.23 4.22 18.10
N VAL A 204 15.05 4.52 16.81
CA VAL A 204 14.84 5.88 16.29
C VAL A 204 13.50 6.49 16.70
N LEU A 205 12.49 5.66 17.01
CA LEU A 205 11.15 6.12 17.40
C LEU A 205 11.04 6.39 18.90
N ARG A 206 10.18 7.35 19.25
CA ARG A 206 9.88 7.66 20.66
C ARG A 206 9.21 6.45 21.32
N LYS A 207 9.35 6.34 22.65
CA LYS A 207 8.74 5.24 23.42
C LYS A 207 7.21 5.14 23.22
N GLY A 208 6.52 6.29 23.14
CA GLY A 208 5.09 6.34 22.86
C GLY A 208 4.73 5.80 21.47
N GLU A 209 5.49 6.17 20.44
CA GLU A 209 5.30 5.70 19.07
C GLU A 209 5.55 4.19 18.94
N ARG A 210 6.58 3.67 19.61
CA ARG A 210 6.83 2.21 19.68
C ARG A 210 5.68 1.46 20.34
N ALA A 211 5.08 2.02 21.38
CA ALA A 211 3.93 1.42 22.04
C ALA A 211 2.69 1.38 21.13
N LEU A 212 2.53 2.36 20.23
CA LEU A 212 1.44 2.37 19.24
C LEU A 212 1.60 1.27 18.19
N LEU A 213 2.83 0.89 17.84
CA LEU A 213 3.10 -0.17 16.85
C LEU A 213 2.90 -1.58 17.41
N ALA A 214 2.97 -1.75 18.73
CA ALA A 214 2.83 -3.06 19.36
C ALA A 214 1.39 -3.58 19.24
N ARG A 215 1.21 -4.75 18.61
CA ARG A 215 -0.10 -5.38 18.44
C ARG A 215 -0.01 -6.90 18.37
N ALA A 216 -1.09 -7.56 18.77
CA ALA A 216 -1.22 -9.00 18.55
C ALA A 216 -1.34 -9.32 17.04
N PRO A 217 -0.84 -10.50 16.60
CA PRO A 217 -1.08 -11.02 15.25
C PRO A 217 -2.57 -11.05 14.91
N GLY A 218 -2.93 -10.87 13.64
CA GLY A 218 -4.32 -10.92 13.21
C GLY A 218 -4.64 -9.94 12.09
N GLY A 219 -4.09 -10.18 10.90
CA GLY A 219 -4.42 -9.44 9.69
C GLY A 219 -3.65 -8.14 9.49
N TRP A 220 -3.88 -7.51 8.33
CA TRP A 220 -3.10 -6.39 7.81
C TRP A 220 -3.97 -5.15 7.65
N SER A 221 -3.39 -3.99 7.98
CA SER A 221 -3.96 -2.69 7.67
C SER A 221 -3.37 -2.15 6.37
N GLU A 222 -4.02 -1.14 5.77
CA GLU A 222 -3.51 -0.45 4.58
C GLU A 222 -2.07 0.07 4.78
N ALA A 223 -1.77 0.64 5.95
CA ALA A 223 -0.44 1.18 6.26
C ALA A 223 0.64 0.09 6.44
N ASP A 224 0.26 -1.18 6.66
CA ASP A 224 1.23 -2.29 6.70
C ASP A 224 1.71 -2.68 5.29
N VAL A 225 0.93 -2.41 4.24
CA VAL A 225 1.20 -2.90 2.87
C VAL A 225 2.53 -2.36 2.35
N ALA A 226 2.80 -1.07 2.57
CA ALA A 226 4.07 -0.48 2.19
C ALA A 226 5.26 -1.02 3.01
N LEU A 227 5.03 -1.38 4.28
CA LEU A 227 6.04 -2.00 5.14
C LEU A 227 6.33 -3.45 4.73
N LEU A 228 5.30 -4.21 4.32
CA LEU A 228 5.44 -5.55 3.76
C LEU A 228 6.26 -5.53 2.48
N ASP A 229 6.00 -4.55 1.61
CA ASP A 229 6.77 -4.36 0.38
C ASP A 229 8.24 -4.01 0.67
N GLU A 230 8.51 -3.16 1.67
CA GLU A 230 9.87 -2.85 2.12
C GLU A 230 10.57 -4.08 2.73
N ALA A 231 9.86 -4.85 3.56
CA ALA A 231 10.39 -6.06 4.18
C ALA A 231 10.72 -7.13 3.12
N ALA A 232 9.85 -7.33 2.13
CA ALA A 232 10.09 -8.26 1.03
C ALA A 232 11.31 -7.87 0.19
N GLU A 233 11.62 -6.58 0.07
CA GLU A 233 12.83 -6.11 -0.61
C GLU A 233 14.12 -6.46 0.15
N HIS A 234 14.09 -6.35 1.48
CA HIS A 234 15.23 -6.73 2.32
C HIS A 234 15.38 -8.25 2.48
N LEU A 235 14.27 -8.98 2.47
CA LEU A 235 14.27 -10.43 2.65
C LEU A 235 14.62 -11.18 1.37
N GLY A 236 14.13 -10.73 0.21
CA GLY A 236 14.27 -11.45 -1.05
C GLY A 236 13.32 -12.64 -1.15
N GLU A 237 13.58 -13.53 -2.11
CA GLU A 237 12.75 -14.73 -2.30
C GLU A 237 13.14 -15.85 -1.33
N THR A 238 12.14 -16.58 -0.86
CA THR A 238 12.32 -17.84 -0.15
C THR A 238 12.54 -18.98 -1.16
N GLU A 239 13.39 -19.96 -0.86
CA GLU A 239 13.63 -21.14 -1.72
C GLU A 239 12.33 -21.94 -1.90
N SER A 240 11.48 -21.91 -0.88
CA SER A 240 10.07 -22.26 -1.00
C SER A 240 9.32 -21.07 -1.60
N ARG A 241 9.05 -21.10 -2.91
CA ARG A 241 8.13 -20.15 -3.56
C ARG A 241 6.94 -19.86 -2.63
N PRO A 242 6.66 -18.60 -2.26
CA PRO A 242 5.39 -18.25 -1.64
C PRO A 242 4.32 -18.35 -2.74
N GLY A 243 3.74 -19.53 -2.90
CA GLY A 243 2.80 -19.80 -4.01
C GLY A 243 2.11 -21.16 -4.01
N THR A 244 2.18 -21.94 -2.93
CA THR A 244 1.33 -23.15 -2.78
C THR A 244 -0.04 -22.83 -2.17
N GLY A 245 -0.23 -21.63 -1.63
CA GLY A 245 -1.56 -21.06 -1.42
C GLY A 245 -1.95 -20.29 -2.67
N GLY A 246 -2.78 -20.87 -3.53
CA GLY A 246 -3.47 -20.10 -4.56
C GLY A 246 -4.24 -18.94 -3.92
N PRO A 247 -4.60 -17.90 -4.70
CA PRO A 247 -5.42 -16.82 -4.17
C PRO A 247 -6.67 -17.40 -3.49
N THR A 248 -6.99 -16.90 -2.30
CA THR A 248 -8.18 -17.36 -1.57
C THR A 248 -9.43 -17.12 -2.41
N ALA A 249 -10.50 -17.88 -2.17
CA ALA A 249 -11.77 -17.69 -2.89
C ALA A 249 -12.27 -16.22 -2.83
N GLU A 250 -11.99 -15.52 -1.74
CA GLU A 250 -12.27 -14.08 -1.59
C GLU A 250 -11.38 -13.18 -2.46
N GLN A 251 -10.09 -13.52 -2.60
CA GLN A 251 -9.16 -12.82 -3.49
C GLN A 251 -9.52 -13.03 -4.97
N ILE A 252 -9.95 -14.25 -5.31
CA ILE A 252 -10.46 -14.59 -6.64
C ILE A 252 -11.77 -13.83 -6.90
N ALA A 253 -12.74 -13.88 -5.99
CA ALA A 253 -14.02 -13.16 -6.13
C ALA A 253 -13.82 -11.65 -6.23
N TYR A 254 -12.91 -11.07 -5.45
CA TYR A 254 -12.62 -9.64 -5.52
C TYR A 254 -11.87 -9.25 -6.81
N ALA A 255 -10.92 -10.08 -7.27
CA ALA A 255 -10.28 -9.89 -8.56
C ALA A 255 -11.30 -10.02 -9.69
N GLN A 256 -12.21 -10.99 -9.61
CA GLN A 256 -13.34 -11.15 -10.51
C GLN A 256 -14.28 -9.96 -10.46
N ASP A 257 -14.56 -9.34 -9.31
CA ASP A 257 -15.38 -8.12 -9.22
C ASP A 257 -14.72 -6.94 -9.93
N VAL A 258 -13.41 -6.73 -9.71
CA VAL A 258 -12.63 -5.68 -10.38
C VAL A 258 -12.55 -5.93 -11.90
N LEU A 259 -12.41 -7.20 -12.30
CA LEU A 259 -12.42 -7.62 -13.71
C LEU A 259 -13.81 -7.54 -14.33
N THR A 260 -14.88 -7.81 -13.58
CA THR A 260 -16.28 -7.66 -14.03
C THR A 260 -16.61 -6.18 -14.22
N ILE A 261 -16.03 -5.31 -13.41
CA ILE A 261 -16.10 -3.85 -13.61
C ILE A 261 -15.39 -3.44 -14.91
N ALA A 262 -14.22 -4.03 -15.20
CA ALA A 262 -13.50 -3.78 -16.45
C ALA A 262 -14.21 -4.38 -17.69
N ALA A 263 -14.77 -5.58 -17.57
CA ALA A 263 -15.41 -6.33 -18.65
C ALA A 263 -16.87 -5.91 -18.90
N GLY A 264 -17.58 -5.42 -17.88
CA GLY A 264 -18.95 -4.90 -18.00
C GLY A 264 -19.06 -3.63 -18.83
N SER A 265 -17.92 -3.04 -19.22
CA SER A 265 -17.82 -1.89 -20.12
C SER A 265 -17.69 -2.31 -21.60
N ALA A 266 -17.56 -3.60 -21.90
CA ALA A 266 -17.30 -4.14 -23.24
C ALA A 266 -18.54 -4.26 -24.15
N SER A 267 -19.71 -3.79 -23.72
CA SER A 267 -20.95 -4.03 -24.44
C SER A 267 -21.43 -2.83 -25.25
N PHE A 268 -20.61 -2.22 -26.11
CA PHE A 268 -21.11 -1.46 -27.27
C PHE A 268 -20.10 -1.41 -28.44
N ASP A 269 -20.59 -1.89 -29.59
CA ASP A 269 -20.18 -1.69 -30.98
C ASP A 269 -18.76 -2.08 -31.43
N PHE A 270 -18.65 -3.29 -31.99
CA PHE A 270 -18.35 -3.47 -33.42
C PHE A 270 -19.08 -4.71 -33.95
N GLU A 271 -20.05 -4.50 -34.85
CA GLU A 271 -20.52 -5.54 -35.77
C GLU A 271 -19.35 -5.83 -36.73
N ASP A 272 -18.60 -6.91 -36.50
CA ASP A 272 -17.98 -7.72 -37.56
C ASP A 272 -17.43 -9.04 -36.94
N GLU A 273 -18.03 -10.15 -37.38
CA GLU A 273 -17.67 -11.58 -37.33
C GLU A 273 -16.83 -12.17 -36.16
N GLU A 274 -17.46 -13.14 -35.47
CA GLU A 274 -16.89 -14.19 -34.60
C GLU A 274 -15.89 -13.76 -33.51
N SER A 275 -16.42 -13.17 -32.43
CA SER A 275 -15.80 -13.29 -31.10
C SER A 275 -16.65 -14.21 -30.23
N GLU A 276 -16.22 -15.46 -30.08
CA GLU A 276 -16.77 -16.36 -29.07
C GLU A 276 -16.51 -15.77 -27.69
N ILE A 277 -17.57 -15.26 -27.05
CA ILE A 277 -17.53 -14.85 -25.65
C ILE A 277 -17.37 -16.12 -24.81
N LEU A 278 -16.13 -16.47 -24.49
CA LEU A 278 -15.79 -17.51 -23.53
C LEU A 278 -16.32 -17.11 -22.15
N GLN A 279 -17.24 -17.92 -21.61
CA GLN A 279 -17.66 -17.78 -20.22
C GLN A 279 -16.52 -18.25 -19.31
N ALA A 280 -16.22 -17.45 -18.27
CA ALA A 280 -15.10 -17.65 -17.33
C ALA A 280 -15.17 -18.94 -16.47
N THR A 281 -16.09 -19.86 -16.76
CA THR A 281 -16.28 -21.13 -16.04
C THR A 281 -15.44 -22.28 -16.58
N ASP A 282 -14.85 -22.17 -17.78
CA ASP A 282 -14.15 -23.30 -18.42
C ASP A 282 -12.65 -23.42 -18.06
N VAL A 283 -12.12 -22.54 -17.19
CA VAL A 283 -10.66 -22.49 -16.88
C VAL A 283 -10.27 -23.23 -15.60
N ILE A 284 -11.21 -23.70 -14.77
CA ILE A 284 -10.87 -24.12 -13.40
C ILE A 284 -10.63 -25.63 -13.20
N ASP A 285 -10.91 -26.51 -14.16
CA ASP A 285 -10.73 -27.96 -13.93
C ASP A 285 -9.45 -28.61 -14.51
N GLU A 286 -8.59 -27.87 -15.22
CA GLU A 286 -7.42 -28.47 -15.91
C GLU A 286 -6.05 -27.83 -15.57
N PHE A 287 -5.96 -27.02 -14.51
CA PHE A 287 -4.70 -26.36 -14.11
C PHE A 287 -3.79 -27.18 -13.17
N TRP A 288 -4.21 -28.37 -12.71
CA TRP A 288 -3.55 -29.06 -11.59
C TRP A 288 -3.10 -30.50 -11.87
N LEU A 289 -2.95 -30.88 -13.15
CA LEU A 289 -2.38 -32.18 -13.54
C LEU A 289 -1.13 -32.00 -14.39
N GLY A 290 0.02 -32.10 -13.72
CA GLY A 290 1.22 -32.69 -14.32
C GLY A 290 2.17 -31.74 -15.06
N GLU A 291 3.46 -31.89 -14.73
CA GLU A 291 4.58 -31.34 -15.48
C GLU A 291 4.47 -31.67 -16.98
N ARG A 292 4.27 -30.65 -17.82
CA ARG A 292 5.02 -30.34 -19.07
C ARG A 292 4.23 -29.34 -19.93
N GLN A 293 4.98 -28.44 -20.57
CA GLN A 293 4.54 -27.45 -21.55
C GLN A 293 3.59 -26.37 -21.02
N VAL A 294 4.18 -25.24 -20.66
CA VAL A 294 3.49 -23.94 -20.61
C VAL A 294 3.24 -23.52 -22.05
N ASP A 295 2.21 -24.09 -22.68
CA ASP A 295 1.61 -23.51 -23.87
C ASP A 295 0.57 -22.47 -23.44
N GLU A 296 0.56 -21.37 -24.18
CA GLU A 296 -0.05 -20.06 -23.91
C GLU A 296 -1.50 -20.13 -23.43
N VAL A 297 -1.73 -19.90 -22.13
CA VAL A 297 -2.98 -19.29 -21.67
C VAL A 297 -2.82 -17.79 -21.89
N PHE A 298 -3.68 -17.19 -22.72
CA PHE A 298 -3.69 -15.76 -23.04
C PHE A 298 -4.07 -14.91 -21.80
N VAL A 299 -3.15 -14.81 -20.84
CA VAL A 299 -3.26 -13.92 -19.67
C VAL A 299 -2.79 -12.53 -20.08
N SER A 300 -3.62 -11.51 -19.87
CA SER A 300 -3.32 -10.10 -20.18
C SER A 300 -2.09 -9.59 -19.42
N VAL A 301 -1.52 -8.47 -19.87
CA VAL A 301 -0.40 -7.80 -19.16
C VAL A 301 -0.82 -7.39 -17.76
N ALA A 302 -2.05 -6.89 -17.60
CA ALA A 302 -2.59 -6.49 -16.31
C ALA A 302 -2.70 -7.66 -15.32
N GLU A 303 -3.14 -8.84 -15.77
CA GLU A 303 -3.29 -10.02 -14.91
C GLU A 303 -1.95 -10.58 -14.43
N ARG A 304 -0.93 -10.62 -15.30
CA ARG A 304 0.43 -11.00 -14.87
C ARG A 304 1.01 -9.98 -13.89
N ALA A 305 0.82 -8.69 -14.16
CA ALA A 305 1.26 -7.62 -13.28
C ALA A 305 0.54 -7.62 -11.93
N ALA A 306 -0.71 -8.10 -11.87
CA ALA A 306 -1.53 -8.12 -10.66
C ALA A 306 -1.01 -9.10 -9.60
N VAL A 307 -0.36 -10.18 -10.01
CA VAL A 307 0.15 -11.23 -9.11
C VAL A 307 1.66 -11.12 -8.86
N ASP A 308 2.39 -10.38 -9.70
CA ASP A 308 3.83 -10.19 -9.58
C ASP A 308 4.17 -8.85 -8.91
N ARG A 309 4.63 -8.91 -7.65
CA ARG A 309 5.10 -7.75 -6.88
C ARG A 309 6.23 -7.00 -7.59
N ARG A 310 7.11 -7.72 -8.29
CA ARG A 310 8.31 -7.16 -8.95
C ARG A 310 8.01 -6.63 -10.34
N TRP A 311 6.75 -6.65 -10.77
CA TRP A 311 6.38 -6.13 -12.07
C TRP A 311 6.80 -4.66 -12.21
N ILE A 312 7.50 -4.35 -13.30
CA ILE A 312 7.98 -3.00 -13.58
C ILE A 312 7.05 -2.38 -14.62
N PHE A 313 6.23 -1.43 -14.17
CA PHE A 313 5.34 -0.67 -15.03
C PHE A 313 6.10 0.32 -15.89
N GLY A 314 5.56 0.58 -17.08
CA GLY A 314 6.10 1.56 -18.00
C GLY A 314 5.77 3.00 -17.60
N HIS A 315 4.65 3.19 -16.91
CA HIS A 315 4.16 4.47 -16.40
C HIS A 315 3.25 4.24 -15.17
N VAL A 316 3.26 5.18 -14.23
CA VAL A 316 2.38 5.15 -13.05
C VAL A 316 1.62 6.47 -12.97
N ILE A 317 0.30 6.38 -12.83
CA ILE A 317 -0.58 7.51 -12.57
C ILE A 317 -1.02 7.42 -11.12
N VAL A 318 -0.85 8.50 -10.37
CA VAL A 318 -1.29 8.60 -8.98
C VAL A 318 -2.23 9.78 -8.88
N ASP A 319 -3.49 9.52 -8.56
CA ASP A 319 -4.45 10.57 -8.19
C ASP A 319 -4.55 10.71 -6.67
N GLU A 320 -4.94 11.89 -6.21
CA GLU A 320 -4.95 12.27 -4.79
C GLU A 320 -3.61 11.98 -4.09
N ALA A 321 -2.52 12.26 -4.80
CA ALA A 321 -1.16 11.91 -4.43
C ALA A 321 -0.70 12.42 -3.06
N GLN A 322 -1.32 13.48 -2.54
CA GLN A 322 -1.07 14.03 -1.21
C GLN A 322 -1.52 13.11 -0.05
N GLU A 323 -2.33 12.09 -0.34
CA GLU A 323 -2.77 11.11 0.66
C GLU A 323 -1.73 10.02 0.91
N LEU A 324 -0.86 9.78 -0.06
CA LEU A 324 0.15 8.74 0.02
C LEU A 324 1.24 9.15 1.01
N SER A 325 1.57 8.21 1.88
CA SER A 325 2.69 8.30 2.79
C SER A 325 4.03 8.13 2.06
N PRO A 326 5.13 8.65 2.64
CA PRO A 326 6.47 8.40 2.13
C PRO A 326 6.81 6.92 1.89
N MET A 327 6.34 6.00 2.74
CA MET A 327 6.54 4.56 2.53
C MET A 327 5.80 4.02 1.30
N GLU A 328 4.57 4.49 1.03
CA GLU A 328 3.83 4.10 -0.17
C GLU A 328 4.51 4.64 -1.44
N TRP A 329 5.06 5.86 -1.41
CA TRP A 329 5.88 6.37 -2.50
C TRP A 329 7.08 5.48 -2.79
N ARG A 330 7.80 5.00 -1.76
CA ARG A 330 8.90 4.05 -1.94
C ARG A 330 8.44 2.78 -2.66
N ALA A 331 7.29 2.23 -2.26
CA ALA A 331 6.71 1.05 -2.90
C ALA A 331 6.37 1.30 -4.39
N LEU A 332 5.80 2.46 -4.72
CA LEU A 332 5.49 2.81 -6.11
C LEU A 332 6.73 3.01 -6.97
N LEU A 333 7.80 3.56 -6.42
CA LEU A 333 9.04 3.82 -7.17
C LEU A 333 9.76 2.54 -7.57
N ARG A 334 9.70 1.49 -6.74
CA ARG A 334 10.20 0.15 -7.11
C ARG A 334 9.47 -0.41 -8.32
N ARG A 335 8.18 -0.08 -8.47
CA ARG A 335 7.30 -0.51 -9.55
C ARG A 335 7.47 0.33 -10.83
N CYS A 336 8.26 1.41 -10.82
CA CYS A 336 8.54 2.22 -12.01
C CYS A 336 9.97 2.74 -12.03
N VAL A 337 10.89 1.88 -12.47
CA VAL A 337 12.33 2.18 -12.56
C VAL A 337 12.64 3.37 -13.47
N THR A 338 11.82 3.60 -14.51
CA THR A 338 11.97 4.75 -15.41
C THR A 338 11.58 6.09 -14.76
N ARG A 339 10.98 6.05 -13.56
CA ARG A 339 10.42 7.21 -12.85
C ARG A 339 9.43 8.00 -13.71
N SER A 340 8.72 7.32 -14.59
CA SER A 340 7.68 7.93 -15.42
C SER A 340 6.37 7.97 -14.64
N PHE A 341 6.13 9.10 -13.96
CA PHE A 341 4.93 9.32 -13.16
C PHE A 341 4.09 10.47 -13.70
N THR A 342 2.76 10.32 -13.62
CA THR A 342 1.81 11.43 -13.66
C THR A 342 1.16 11.52 -12.29
N VAL A 343 1.49 12.57 -11.55
CA VAL A 343 1.03 12.79 -10.17
C VAL A 343 0.02 13.92 -10.19
N ALA A 344 -1.20 13.64 -9.72
CA ALA A 344 -2.27 14.61 -9.56
C ALA A 344 -2.70 14.68 -8.09
N GLY A 345 -3.08 15.88 -7.65
CA GLY A 345 -3.57 16.10 -6.30
C GLY A 345 -3.56 17.56 -5.88
N ASP A 346 -4.08 17.82 -4.69
CA ASP A 346 -4.18 19.15 -4.09
C ASP A 346 -3.73 19.09 -2.63
N LEU A 347 -2.61 19.75 -2.32
CA LEU A 347 -2.09 19.80 -0.96
C LEU A 347 -3.09 20.39 0.02
N ALA A 348 -4.01 21.28 -0.40
CA ALA A 348 -5.06 21.82 0.46
C ALA A 348 -6.06 20.75 0.92
N GLN A 349 -6.24 19.70 0.11
CA GLN A 349 -7.16 18.58 0.35
C GLN A 349 -6.50 17.40 1.08
N ALA A 350 -5.29 17.57 1.59
CA ALA A 350 -4.59 16.53 2.35
C ALA A 350 -5.40 16.11 3.59
N ALA A 351 -5.84 14.84 3.63
CA ALA A 351 -6.67 14.29 4.69
C ALA A 351 -6.20 12.91 5.17
N GLY A 352 -5.05 12.45 4.69
CA GLY A 352 -4.48 11.15 5.06
C GLY A 352 -4.02 11.10 6.52
N PRO A 353 -3.53 9.93 6.99
CA PRO A 353 -3.20 9.70 8.40
C PRO A 353 -2.29 10.76 9.02
N ALA A 354 -1.26 11.19 8.28
CA ALA A 354 -0.34 12.25 8.71
C ALA A 354 -1.07 13.58 8.94
N ALA A 355 -2.03 13.94 8.09
CA ALA A 355 -2.81 15.16 8.24
C ALA A 355 -3.71 15.12 9.49
N GLN A 356 -4.30 13.96 9.80
CA GLN A 356 -5.18 13.78 10.98
C GLN A 356 -4.43 13.89 12.32
N VAL A 357 -3.10 13.69 12.32
CA VAL A 357 -2.24 13.91 13.51
C VAL A 357 -1.51 15.26 13.50
N GLY A 358 -1.90 16.18 12.62
CA GLY A 358 -1.31 17.52 12.54
C GLY A 358 0.04 17.58 11.81
N GLU A 359 0.41 16.52 11.09
CA GLU A 359 1.64 16.40 10.29
C GLU A 359 1.32 16.44 8.78
N ALA A 360 0.31 17.23 8.39
CA ALA A 360 -0.07 17.38 6.98
C ALA A 360 1.11 17.90 6.14
N PRO A 361 1.34 17.37 4.93
CA PRO A 361 2.44 17.80 4.09
C PRO A 361 2.28 19.27 3.68
N ALA A 362 3.32 20.08 3.94
CA ALA A 362 3.36 21.48 3.55
C ALA A 362 3.80 21.71 2.09
N SER A 363 4.39 20.70 1.45
CA SER A 363 4.89 20.78 0.08
C SER A 363 4.88 19.41 -0.60
N TRP A 364 4.97 19.38 -1.93
CA TRP A 364 5.11 18.13 -2.69
C TRP A 364 6.41 17.38 -2.37
N SER A 365 7.49 18.10 -2.05
CA SER A 365 8.71 17.46 -1.55
C SER A 365 8.47 16.71 -0.25
N ALA A 366 7.62 17.22 0.65
CA ALA A 366 7.26 16.52 1.89
C ALA A 366 6.37 15.29 1.61
N VAL A 367 5.48 15.34 0.61
CA VAL A 367 4.68 14.19 0.15
C VAL A 367 5.60 13.05 -0.31
N PHE A 368 6.61 13.36 -1.12
CA PHE A 368 7.56 12.36 -1.62
C PHE A 368 8.57 11.88 -0.54
N GLY A 369 8.70 12.61 0.57
CA GLY A 369 9.63 12.31 1.65
C GLY A 369 11.10 12.36 1.20
N ASP A 370 11.88 11.37 1.63
CA ASP A 370 13.32 11.31 1.35
C ASP A 370 13.65 10.82 -0.08
N VAL A 371 12.65 10.66 -0.94
CA VAL A 371 12.89 10.21 -2.29
C VAL A 371 13.39 11.36 -3.16
N ASP A 372 14.61 11.22 -3.67
CA ASP A 372 15.18 12.12 -4.68
C ASP A 372 14.49 11.91 -6.04
N LEU A 373 13.48 12.75 -6.31
CA LEU A 373 12.76 12.83 -7.57
C LEU A 373 13.00 14.18 -8.23
N ALA A 374 13.56 14.17 -9.43
CA ALA A 374 13.46 15.32 -10.32
C ALA A 374 12.03 15.39 -10.87
N TRP A 375 11.28 16.42 -10.50
CA TRP A 375 9.91 16.62 -10.97
C TRP A 375 9.70 18.04 -11.49
N ARG A 376 8.69 18.17 -12.35
CA ARG A 376 8.14 19.45 -12.80
C ARG A 376 6.69 19.50 -12.35
N ALA A 377 6.24 20.65 -11.88
CA ALA A 377 4.83 20.87 -11.57
C ALA A 377 4.23 21.82 -12.60
N GLU A 378 3.06 21.44 -13.08
CA GLU A 378 2.16 22.31 -13.82
C GLU A 378 0.91 22.51 -12.95
N ARG A 379 0.49 23.76 -12.78
CA ARG A 379 -0.63 24.10 -11.91
C ARG A 379 -1.87 24.39 -12.74
N LEU A 380 -2.98 23.76 -12.39
CA LEU A 380 -4.28 24.01 -13.00
C LEU A 380 -5.06 24.98 -12.13
N THR A 381 -5.08 26.26 -12.51
CA THR A 381 -5.68 27.35 -11.72
C THR A 381 -7.13 27.67 -12.09
N VAL A 382 -7.67 27.05 -13.14
CA VAL A 382 -9.02 27.30 -13.65
C VAL A 382 -9.93 26.14 -13.27
N SER A 383 -10.93 26.40 -12.43
CA SER A 383 -11.96 25.40 -12.09
C SER A 383 -13.17 25.57 -13.01
N TYR A 384 -13.53 24.50 -13.71
CA TYR A 384 -14.75 24.40 -14.53
C TYR A 384 -15.84 23.54 -13.86
N ARG A 385 -15.48 22.79 -12.81
CA ARG A 385 -16.35 21.84 -12.14
C ARG A 385 -17.13 22.49 -11.00
N THR A 386 -16.42 23.15 -10.09
CA THR A 386 -17.00 23.84 -8.93
C THR A 386 -17.44 25.26 -9.31
N PRO A 387 -18.73 25.62 -9.14
CA PRO A 387 -19.23 26.97 -9.40
C PRO A 387 -18.57 28.06 -8.55
N ALA A 388 -18.54 29.29 -9.07
CA ALA A 388 -17.94 30.45 -8.41
C ALA A 388 -18.56 30.72 -7.03
N GLU A 389 -19.89 30.56 -6.90
CA GLU A 389 -20.63 30.80 -5.66
C GLU A 389 -20.19 29.84 -4.54
N ILE A 390 -19.92 28.57 -4.89
CA ILE A 390 -19.40 27.57 -3.94
C ILE A 390 -17.93 27.84 -3.62
N MET A 391 -17.15 28.21 -4.63
CA MET A 391 -15.73 28.50 -4.47
C MET A 391 -15.49 29.72 -3.56
N GLU A 392 -16.37 30.71 -3.56
CA GLU A 392 -16.30 31.86 -2.64
C GLU A 392 -16.29 31.42 -1.16
N VAL A 393 -17.10 30.42 -0.80
CA VAL A 393 -17.14 29.83 0.54
C VAL A 393 -15.89 29.00 0.81
N ALA A 394 -15.54 28.11 -0.13
CA ALA A 394 -14.40 27.22 0.03
C ALA A 394 -13.05 27.97 0.15
N VAL A 395 -12.88 29.09 -0.55
CA VAL A 395 -11.66 29.91 -0.47
C VAL A 395 -11.46 30.52 0.92
N ARG A 396 -12.52 30.79 1.68
CA ARG A 396 -12.39 31.27 3.07
C ARG A 396 -11.81 30.20 3.99
N VAL A 397 -12.25 28.95 3.81
CA VAL A 397 -11.67 27.79 4.50
C VAL A 397 -10.23 27.59 4.05
N LEU A 398 -9.96 27.68 2.75
CA LEU A 398 -8.61 27.55 2.19
C LEU A 398 -7.62 28.56 2.79
N ASP A 399 -8.02 29.82 2.89
CA ASP A 399 -7.20 30.88 3.50
C ASP A 399 -6.85 30.57 4.96
N ALA A 400 -7.77 29.94 5.71
CA ALA A 400 -7.55 29.55 7.09
C ALA A 400 -6.65 28.30 7.25
N ILE A 401 -6.59 27.41 6.25
CA ILE A 401 -5.69 26.25 6.24
C ILE A 401 -4.22 26.69 6.14
N GLY A 402 -3.94 27.82 5.47
CA GLY A 402 -2.60 28.41 5.41
C GLY A 402 -1.61 27.66 4.51
N VAL A 403 -2.09 26.89 3.53
CA VAL A 403 -1.22 26.33 2.47
C VAL A 403 -0.94 27.43 1.45
N GLU A 404 0.33 27.63 1.08
CA GLU A 404 0.71 28.48 -0.04
C GLU A 404 0.27 27.85 -1.37
N SER A 405 -1.03 27.89 -1.65
CA SER A 405 -1.64 27.47 -2.91
C SER A 405 -2.21 28.68 -3.65
N GLU A 406 -2.07 28.69 -4.97
CA GLU A 406 -2.76 29.68 -5.79
C GLU A 406 -4.26 29.42 -5.76
N ARG A 407 -5.03 30.47 -5.49
CA ARG A 407 -6.49 30.36 -5.40
C ARG A 407 -7.07 29.93 -6.75
N PRO A 408 -7.85 28.84 -6.80
CA PRO A 408 -8.50 28.42 -8.04
C PRO A 408 -9.54 29.46 -8.44
N ARG A 409 -9.53 29.83 -9.72
CA ARG A 409 -10.52 30.73 -10.31
C ARG A 409 -11.59 29.89 -10.99
N SER A 410 -12.81 29.92 -10.44
CA SER A 410 -13.94 29.31 -11.12
C SER A 410 -14.36 30.16 -12.33
N VAL A 411 -14.61 29.51 -13.47
CA VAL A 411 -15.10 30.15 -14.70
C VAL A 411 -16.59 29.86 -14.95
N ARG A 412 -17.24 29.12 -14.06
CA ARG A 412 -18.63 28.70 -14.17
C ARG A 412 -19.43 29.29 -13.01
N ALA A 413 -20.63 29.77 -13.30
CA ALA A 413 -21.63 30.12 -12.30
C ALA A 413 -22.77 29.11 -12.39
N SER A 414 -23.30 28.67 -11.25
CA SER A 414 -24.50 27.82 -11.24
C SER A 414 -25.79 28.65 -11.18
N GLY A 415 -25.70 29.91 -10.75
CA GLY A 415 -26.86 30.75 -10.48
C GLY A 415 -27.58 30.38 -9.18
N HIS A 416 -27.07 29.40 -8.43
CA HIS A 416 -27.59 28.99 -7.14
C HIS A 416 -26.60 29.38 -6.05
N ARG A 417 -27.01 30.31 -5.18
CA ARG A 417 -26.21 30.66 -4.00
C ARG A 417 -26.23 29.49 -3.02
N PRO A 418 -25.08 29.15 -2.40
CA PRO A 418 -25.04 28.30 -1.23
C PRO A 418 -26.00 28.82 -0.16
N TRP A 419 -26.63 27.90 0.57
CA TRP A 419 -27.60 28.24 1.62
C TRP A 419 -27.19 27.60 2.95
N LEU A 420 -27.61 28.24 4.05
CA LEU A 420 -27.44 27.76 5.41
C LEU A 420 -28.81 27.56 6.07
N GLU A 421 -28.98 26.41 6.72
CA GLU A 421 -30.10 26.13 7.59
C GLU A 421 -29.62 25.74 9.00
N ILE A 422 -30.29 26.29 10.02
CA ILE A 422 -30.03 25.97 11.44
C ILE A 422 -31.15 25.06 11.94
N ALA A 423 -30.79 23.85 12.39
CA ALA A 423 -31.72 22.84 12.88
C ALA A 423 -31.32 22.37 14.30
N ALA A 424 -31.78 23.09 15.33
CA ALA A 424 -31.41 22.79 16.72
C ALA A 424 -32.08 21.53 17.30
N GLU A 425 -33.29 21.22 16.83
CA GLU A 425 -34.06 20.02 17.21
C GLU A 425 -34.30 19.16 15.96
N ASP A 426 -34.44 17.85 16.15
CA ASP A 426 -34.67 16.88 15.08
C ASP A 426 -33.69 17.00 13.89
N PHE A 427 -32.43 17.35 14.19
CA PHE A 427 -31.39 17.66 13.19
C PHE A 427 -31.29 16.58 12.11
N ASP A 428 -31.18 15.30 12.50
CA ASP A 428 -31.00 14.20 11.56
C ASP A 428 -32.22 14.04 10.63
N ALA A 429 -33.43 14.09 11.20
CA ALA A 429 -34.67 14.04 10.41
C ALA A 429 -34.78 15.25 9.46
N ARG A 430 -34.29 16.42 9.87
CA ARG A 430 -34.26 17.59 9.00
C ARG A 430 -33.26 17.45 7.86
N VAL A 431 -32.08 16.89 8.11
CA VAL A 431 -31.09 16.57 7.07
C VAL A 431 -31.67 15.57 6.07
N GLU A 432 -32.37 14.52 6.53
CA GLU A 432 -33.03 13.55 5.66
C GLU A 432 -34.11 14.19 4.78
N ALA A 433 -34.91 15.10 5.35
CA ALA A 433 -35.91 15.85 4.60
C ALA A 433 -35.27 16.73 3.51
N LEU A 434 -34.22 17.49 3.86
CA LEU A 434 -33.48 18.34 2.93
C LEU A 434 -32.80 17.53 1.82
N MET A 435 -32.26 16.36 2.16
CA MET A 435 -31.69 15.43 1.18
C MET A 435 -32.75 14.99 0.16
N ALA A 436 -33.96 14.64 0.61
CA ALA A 436 -35.07 14.29 -0.28
C ALA A 436 -35.59 15.47 -1.10
N GLU A 437 -35.54 16.69 -0.58
CA GLU A 437 -35.87 17.92 -1.32
C GLU A 437 -34.85 18.20 -2.43
N GLU A 438 -33.55 18.16 -2.11
CA GLU A 438 -32.47 18.39 -3.09
C GLU A 438 -32.45 17.30 -4.18
N ALA A 439 -32.71 16.04 -3.84
CA ALA A 439 -32.81 14.95 -4.81
C ALA A 439 -33.89 15.20 -5.88
N ARG A 440 -35.02 15.82 -5.50
CA ARG A 440 -36.06 16.24 -6.46
C ARG A 440 -35.62 17.41 -7.33
N LEU A 441 -34.84 18.33 -6.79
CA LEU A 441 -34.39 19.53 -7.50
C LEU A 441 -33.34 19.24 -8.58
N VAL A 442 -32.56 18.17 -8.42
CA VAL A 442 -31.52 17.80 -9.40
C VAL A 442 -32.02 16.83 -10.50
N GLU A 443 -33.30 16.48 -10.51
CA GLU A 443 -34.00 15.69 -11.54
C GLU A 443 -33.17 14.51 -12.12
N GLY A 444 -32.82 13.55 -11.27
CA GLY A 444 -32.01 12.38 -11.66
C GLY A 444 -30.48 12.61 -11.58
N GLY A 445 -30.06 13.79 -11.12
CA GLY A 445 -28.69 14.07 -10.71
C GLY A 445 -28.32 13.44 -9.37
N SER A 446 -27.04 13.52 -9.01
CA SER A 446 -26.50 12.89 -7.79
C SER A 446 -26.52 13.85 -6.59
N VAL A 447 -26.99 13.36 -5.44
CA VAL A 447 -26.98 14.12 -4.18
C VAL A 447 -26.13 13.40 -3.14
N ALA A 448 -25.33 14.15 -2.37
CA ALA A 448 -24.61 13.62 -1.23
C ALA A 448 -24.81 14.46 0.03
N VAL A 449 -25.03 13.79 1.16
CA VAL A 449 -24.86 14.37 2.49
C VAL A 449 -23.46 14.03 2.96
N VAL A 450 -22.65 15.03 3.27
CA VAL A 450 -21.27 14.85 3.77
C VAL A 450 -21.20 15.27 5.23
N THR A 451 -20.79 14.35 6.10
CA THR A 451 -20.72 14.59 7.55
C THR A 451 -19.64 13.75 8.24
N THR A 452 -19.58 13.78 9.58
CA THR A 452 -18.67 12.97 10.40
C THR A 452 -19.11 11.51 10.42
N ALA A 453 -18.18 10.58 10.72
CA ALA A 453 -18.50 9.14 10.77
C ALA A 453 -19.58 8.80 11.81
N GLU A 454 -19.54 9.47 12.97
CA GLU A 454 -20.53 9.30 14.04
C GLU A 454 -21.93 9.65 13.56
N ARG A 455 -22.08 10.79 12.86
CA ARG A 455 -23.38 11.27 12.40
C ARG A 455 -23.87 10.52 11.15
N ALA A 456 -22.96 10.15 10.26
CA ALA A 456 -23.29 9.34 9.07
C ALA A 456 -23.91 7.99 9.46
N ALA A 457 -23.53 7.40 10.60
CA ALA A 457 -24.12 6.15 11.09
C ALA A 457 -25.59 6.28 11.53
N GLY A 458 -26.04 7.50 11.85
CA GLY A 458 -27.41 7.79 12.27
C GLY A 458 -28.36 8.22 11.14
N LEU A 459 -27.84 8.48 9.94
CA LEU A 459 -28.61 8.97 8.79
C LEU A 459 -28.83 7.87 7.76
N ALA A 460 -30.06 7.72 7.28
CA ALA A 460 -30.35 6.79 6.19
C ALA A 460 -30.16 7.47 4.82
N GLY A 461 -29.48 6.78 3.90
CA GLY A 461 -29.49 7.17 2.48
C GLY A 461 -30.87 6.90 1.85
N ILE A 462 -31.15 7.56 0.73
CA ILE A 462 -32.37 7.35 -0.06
C ILE A 462 -32.01 7.07 -1.53
N GLU A 463 -32.97 6.61 -2.32
CA GLU A 463 -32.75 6.44 -3.75
C GLU A 463 -32.36 7.77 -4.41
N GLY A 464 -31.20 7.81 -5.07
CA GLY A 464 -30.63 9.01 -5.68
C GLY A 464 -29.83 9.93 -4.74
N ALA A 465 -29.72 9.62 -3.44
CA ALA A 465 -28.90 10.38 -2.50
C ALA A 465 -28.14 9.52 -1.48
N SER A 466 -26.85 9.79 -1.33
CA SER A 466 -25.96 9.01 -0.45
C SER A 466 -25.53 9.81 0.77
N VAL A 467 -25.42 9.15 1.92
CA VAL A 467 -24.77 9.71 3.12
C VAL A 467 -23.34 9.20 3.15
N LEU A 468 -22.38 10.12 3.18
CA LEU A 468 -20.96 9.82 3.07
C LEU A 468 -20.17 10.53 4.17
N THR A 469 -19.13 9.88 4.65
CA THR A 469 -18.06 10.56 5.38
C THR A 469 -17.23 11.39 4.42
N VAL A 470 -16.49 12.38 4.93
CA VAL A 470 -15.54 13.17 4.11
C VAL A 470 -14.55 12.26 3.37
N LYS A 471 -14.07 11.19 4.02
CA LYS A 471 -13.15 10.21 3.42
C LYS A 471 -13.77 9.47 2.24
N GLN A 472 -15.06 9.12 2.32
CA GLN A 472 -15.77 8.43 1.24
C GLN A 472 -16.16 9.37 0.09
N ALA A 473 -16.47 10.64 0.39
CA ALA A 473 -16.83 11.62 -0.64
C ALA A 473 -15.63 12.11 -1.47
N LYS A 474 -14.40 11.82 -1.03
CA LYS A 474 -13.16 12.26 -1.69
C LYS A 474 -12.98 11.60 -3.05
N GLY A 475 -12.50 12.37 -4.02
CA GLY A 475 -12.37 11.92 -5.41
C GLY A 475 -13.71 11.75 -6.15
N LEU A 476 -14.85 11.94 -5.47
CA LEU A 476 -16.18 11.92 -6.06
C LEU A 476 -16.69 13.35 -6.25
N GLU A 477 -17.68 13.50 -7.12
CA GLU A 477 -18.36 14.77 -7.40
C GLU A 477 -19.87 14.53 -7.46
N PHE A 478 -20.64 15.48 -6.92
CA PHE A 478 -22.09 15.40 -6.85
C PHE A 478 -22.72 16.66 -7.42
N ASP A 479 -23.93 16.54 -7.97
CA ASP A 479 -24.70 17.70 -8.45
C ASP A 479 -25.08 18.61 -7.28
N SER A 480 -25.59 18.03 -6.20
CA SER A 480 -25.91 18.74 -4.95
C SER A 480 -25.21 18.09 -3.76
N VAL A 481 -24.63 18.92 -2.89
CA VAL A 481 -24.03 18.46 -1.62
C VAL A 481 -24.66 19.20 -0.46
N ILE A 482 -25.03 18.45 0.57
CA ILE A 482 -25.40 18.98 1.88
C ILE A 482 -24.28 18.67 2.85
N VAL A 483 -23.62 19.70 3.37
CA VAL A 483 -22.63 19.57 4.45
C VAL A 483 -23.38 19.65 5.78
N ALA A 484 -23.49 18.51 6.47
CA ALA A 484 -24.19 18.43 7.75
C ALA A 484 -23.19 18.49 8.90
N ASP A 485 -23.41 19.44 9.82
CA ASP A 485 -22.55 19.76 10.95
C ASP A 485 -21.11 20.16 10.54
N PRO A 486 -20.96 21.31 9.84
CA PRO A 486 -19.68 21.76 9.29
C PRO A 486 -18.64 22.04 10.37
N ASP A 487 -19.05 22.46 11.56
CA ASP A 487 -18.13 22.76 12.67
C ASP A 487 -17.57 21.47 13.29
N ALA A 488 -18.36 20.40 13.41
CA ALA A 488 -17.82 19.10 13.79
C ALA A 488 -16.82 18.55 12.75
N ILE A 489 -17.09 18.76 11.45
CA ILE A 489 -16.13 18.43 10.40
C ILE A 489 -14.86 19.30 10.55
N ALA A 490 -15.01 20.61 10.75
CA ALA A 490 -13.88 21.53 10.94
C ALA A 490 -13.03 21.18 12.17
N ALA A 491 -13.64 20.69 13.25
CA ALA A 491 -12.96 20.24 14.46
C ALA A 491 -12.07 19.01 14.19
N SER A 492 -12.44 18.16 13.24
CA SER A 492 -11.57 17.07 12.74
C SER A 492 -10.48 17.55 11.78
N GLY A 493 -10.58 18.78 11.27
CA GLY A 493 -9.60 19.43 10.42
C GLY A 493 -10.25 20.31 9.34
N LEU A 494 -9.76 21.54 9.16
CA LEU A 494 -10.26 22.47 8.14
C LEU A 494 -10.13 21.92 6.71
N ARG A 495 -9.14 21.06 6.46
CA ARG A 495 -8.96 20.38 5.17
C ARG A 495 -10.11 19.44 4.85
N ASN A 496 -10.66 18.75 5.85
CA ASN A 496 -11.82 17.89 5.69
C ASN A 496 -13.05 18.72 5.30
N LEU A 497 -13.23 19.89 5.92
CA LEU A 497 -14.31 20.81 5.56
C LEU A 497 -14.14 21.35 4.14
N TYR A 498 -12.92 21.74 3.75
CA TYR A 498 -12.63 22.20 2.39
C TYR A 498 -12.94 21.12 1.35
N VAL A 499 -12.57 19.86 1.62
CA VAL A 499 -12.94 18.73 0.76
C VAL A 499 -14.46 18.62 0.65
N ALA A 500 -15.19 18.62 1.76
CA ALA A 500 -16.64 18.50 1.79
C ALA A 500 -17.35 19.58 0.96
N LEU A 501 -16.94 20.85 1.12
CA LEU A 501 -17.52 21.99 0.40
C LEU A 501 -17.26 21.94 -1.11
N THR A 502 -16.15 21.34 -1.54
CA THR A 502 -15.73 21.33 -2.95
C THR A 502 -16.25 20.14 -3.76
N ARG A 503 -17.02 19.22 -3.15
CA ARG A 503 -17.60 18.06 -3.86
C ARG A 503 -18.82 18.43 -4.73
N ALA A 504 -19.39 19.62 -4.54
CA ALA A 504 -20.58 20.08 -5.26
C ALA A 504 -20.25 20.71 -6.62
N THR A 505 -21.00 20.32 -7.65
CA THR A 505 -20.87 20.84 -9.02
C THR A 505 -22.02 21.77 -9.45
N LYS A 506 -23.14 21.81 -8.72
CA LYS A 506 -24.25 22.75 -8.99
C LYS A 506 -24.73 23.48 -7.72
N ARG A 507 -25.05 22.74 -6.66
CA ARG A 507 -25.73 23.27 -5.47
C ARG A 507 -25.01 22.85 -4.19
N LEU A 508 -24.98 23.74 -3.21
CA LEU A 508 -24.39 23.50 -1.89
C LEU A 508 -25.34 23.97 -0.80
N GLY A 509 -25.67 23.06 0.11
CA GLY A 509 -26.39 23.34 1.34
C GLY A 509 -25.51 23.10 2.56
N VAL A 510 -25.69 23.91 3.59
CA VAL A 510 -25.06 23.71 4.90
C VAL A 510 -26.15 23.60 5.95
N VAL A 511 -26.11 22.54 6.74
CA VAL A 511 -27.05 22.32 7.86
C VAL A 511 -26.25 22.25 9.14
N ALA A 512 -26.51 23.15 10.08
CA ALA A 512 -25.80 23.24 11.36
C ALA A 512 -26.78 23.14 12.54
N PRO A 513 -26.40 22.49 13.65
CA PRO A 513 -27.27 22.41 14.84
C PRO A 513 -27.45 23.78 15.50
N ASP A 514 -26.44 24.63 15.40
CA ASP A 514 -26.36 25.98 15.92
C ASP A 514 -25.73 26.92 14.89
N LYS A 515 -25.47 28.18 15.28
CA LYS A 515 -24.89 29.16 14.37
C LYS A 515 -23.44 28.76 14.03
N PRO A 516 -23.13 28.42 12.77
CA PRO A 516 -21.80 27.91 12.42
C PRO A 516 -20.72 28.98 12.59
N VAL A 517 -19.51 28.54 12.97
CA VAL A 517 -18.35 29.41 13.21
C VAL A 517 -17.15 29.13 12.30
N PHE A 518 -17.24 28.15 11.41
CA PHE A 518 -16.19 27.88 10.42
C PHE A 518 -15.94 29.09 9.48
N PRO A 519 -14.71 29.22 8.93
CA PRO A 519 -14.39 30.30 7.98
C PRO A 519 -15.24 30.21 6.70
N GLY A 520 -16.01 31.25 6.38
CA GLY A 520 -16.93 31.25 5.23
C GLY A 520 -18.40 31.09 5.62
N ALA A 521 -18.70 30.75 6.88
CA ALA A 521 -20.07 30.77 7.39
C ALA A 521 -20.72 32.17 7.31
N GLU A 522 -19.92 33.23 7.33
CA GLU A 522 -20.40 34.62 7.31
C GLU A 522 -20.97 35.09 5.96
N ILE A 523 -20.78 34.31 4.89
CA ILE A 523 -21.28 34.61 3.54
C ILE A 523 -22.38 33.65 3.08
N LEU A 524 -22.78 32.71 3.95
CA LEU A 524 -23.99 31.89 3.82
C LEU A 524 -25.16 32.59 4.52
#